data_AF-A0A1B6FBC7-F1
#
_entry.id   AF-A0A1B6FBC7-F1
#
_cell.length_a   1.000
_cell.length_b   1.000
_cell.length_c   1.000
_cell.angle_alpha   90.00
_cell.angle_beta   90.00
_cell.angle_gamma   90.00
#
_symmetry.space_group_name_H-M   'P 1'
#
loop_
_entity.id
_entity.type
_entity.pdbx_description
1 polymer ?
#
loop_
_entity_poly.entity_id
_entity_poly.type
_entity_poly.pdbx_seq_one_letter_code
_entity_poly.pdbx_strand_id
1 'polypeptide(L)'
;NQLGDYDQCVGAGGRYCLATVDLHLPLSLTSLDTQLHAHYAMTSTVQDPGHRLPKFSLVHWGVCVPAVCSPGDVQQALTHVLGLRSEVTTTVGVDPDLCHHTADPLT
;
A
#
# COMPACT_ATOMS: atom_id res chain seq x y z
N ASN A 1 0.15 6.98 -9.63
CA ASN A 1 -0.33 7.03 -8.24
C ASN A 1 -1.60 7.85 -8.20
N GLN A 2 -2.73 7.26 -7.77
CA GLN A 2 -3.90 8.04 -7.38
C GLN A 2 -3.58 8.62 -5.99
N LEU A 3 -2.87 9.74 -6.01
CA LEU A 3 -2.65 10.54 -4.81
C LEU A 3 -4.05 11.04 -4.44
N GLY A 4 -4.63 10.55 -3.36
CA GLY A 4 -5.94 11.01 -2.90
C GLY A 4 -5.87 12.46 -2.43
N ASP A 5 -6.60 12.81 -1.38
CA ASP A 5 -6.60 14.15 -0.77
C ASP A 5 -5.26 14.49 -0.06
N TYR A 6 -4.13 14.35 -0.76
CA TYR A 6 -2.77 14.61 -0.29
C TYR A 6 -2.64 16.03 0.23
N ASP A 7 -3.01 17.02 -0.60
CA ASP A 7 -2.89 18.43 -0.25
C ASP A 7 -3.74 18.78 0.97
N GLN A 8 -4.94 18.20 1.08
CA GLN A 8 -5.81 18.39 2.22
C GLN A 8 -5.24 17.75 3.50
N CYS A 9 -4.70 16.53 3.40
CA CYS A 9 -4.08 15.83 4.52
C CYS A 9 -2.89 16.63 5.08
N VAL A 10 -1.97 16.99 4.19
CA VAL A 10 -0.74 17.68 4.54
C VAL A 10 -1.05 19.12 5.01
N GLY A 11 -1.97 19.82 4.34
CA GLY A 11 -2.42 21.15 4.71
C GLY A 11 -3.13 21.22 6.08
N ALA A 12 -3.74 20.13 6.53
CA ALA A 12 -4.32 20.00 7.88
C ALA A 12 -3.29 19.60 8.95
N GLY A 13 -2.00 19.52 8.62
CA GLY A 13 -0.93 19.09 9.54
C GLY A 13 -0.86 17.57 9.72
N GLY A 14 -1.43 16.80 8.80
CA GLY A 14 -1.28 15.35 8.72
C GLY A 14 0.01 14.94 8.02
N ARG A 15 0.32 13.64 8.11
CA ARG A 15 1.32 12.97 7.30
C ARG A 15 0.62 12.05 6.31
N TYR A 16 1.03 12.11 5.06
CA TYR A 16 0.50 11.27 4.01
C TYR A 16 1.51 10.20 3.63
N CYS A 17 1.12 8.94 3.70
CA CYS A 17 1.96 7.79 3.36
C CYS A 17 1.39 7.02 2.17
N LEU A 18 2.24 6.59 1.24
CA LEU A 18 1.85 5.61 0.22
C LEU A 18 2.07 4.19 0.73
N ALA A 19 0.98 3.47 0.97
CA ALA A 19 1.00 2.05 1.27
C ALA A 19 0.89 1.23 -0.01
N THR A 20 1.57 0.09 -0.04
CA THR A 20 1.43 -0.94 -1.07
C THR A 20 0.86 -2.18 -0.42
N VAL A 21 -0.22 -2.69 -0.98
CA VAL A 21 -0.91 -3.88 -0.50
C VAL A 21 -0.87 -4.94 -1.59
N ASP A 22 -0.27 -6.08 -1.27
CA ASP A 22 -0.32 -7.29 -2.09
C ASP A 22 -1.49 -8.16 -1.65
N LEU A 23 -2.29 -8.64 -2.61
CA LEU A 23 -3.57 -9.29 -2.38
C LEU A 23 -3.56 -10.71 -2.92
N HIS A 24 -3.89 -11.68 -2.06
CA HIS A 24 -4.08 -13.08 -2.43
C HIS A 24 -5.48 -13.56 -2.04
N LEU A 25 -6.19 -14.14 -3.00
CA LEU A 25 -7.51 -14.71 -2.78
C LEU A 25 -7.41 -16.17 -2.29
N PRO A 26 -8.42 -16.67 -1.57
CA PRO A 26 -8.43 -18.03 -1.04
C PRO A 26 -8.53 -19.07 -2.17
N LEU A 27 -8.18 -20.32 -1.85
CA LEU A 27 -8.25 -21.45 -2.78
C LEU A 27 -9.63 -21.66 -3.41
N SER A 28 -10.71 -21.22 -2.76
CA SER A 28 -12.06 -21.26 -3.34
C SER A 28 -12.23 -20.32 -4.55
N LEU A 29 -11.33 -19.36 -4.74
CA LEU A 29 -11.35 -18.34 -5.79
C LEU A 29 -10.10 -18.39 -6.70
N THR A 30 -9.40 -19.53 -6.79
CA THR A 30 -8.13 -19.65 -7.53
C THR A 30 -8.17 -19.14 -8.97
N SER A 31 -9.28 -19.31 -9.70
CA SER A 31 -9.40 -18.80 -11.08
C SER A 31 -9.34 -17.27 -11.12
N LEU A 32 -10.03 -16.62 -10.18
CA LEU A 32 -10.01 -15.16 -10.05
C LEU A 32 -8.65 -14.67 -9.55
N ASP A 33 -8.05 -15.38 -8.60
CA ASP A 33 -6.70 -15.07 -8.09
C ASP A 33 -5.67 -15.10 -9.23
N THR A 34 -5.75 -16.14 -10.05
CA THR A 34 -4.90 -16.31 -11.23
C THR A 34 -5.09 -15.15 -12.22
N GLN A 35 -6.32 -14.71 -12.48
CA GLN A 35 -6.57 -13.58 -13.38
C GLN A 35 -6.06 -12.26 -12.79
N LEU A 36 -6.28 -12.03 -11.50
CA LEU A 36 -5.81 -10.84 -10.78
C LEU A 36 -4.27 -10.72 -10.86
N HIS A 37 -3.58 -11.86 -10.83
CA HIS A 37 -2.12 -11.94 -10.97
C HIS A 37 -1.64 -12.08 -12.42
N ALA A 38 -2.48 -11.81 -13.44
CA ALA A 38 -2.14 -11.98 -14.85
C ALA A 38 -1.51 -13.37 -15.16
N HIS A 39 -2.16 -14.42 -14.66
CA HIS A 39 -1.70 -15.81 -14.70
C HIS A 39 -0.32 -16.06 -14.07
N TYR A 40 0.10 -15.19 -13.15
CA TYR A 40 1.45 -15.19 -12.58
C TYR A 40 2.56 -15.15 -13.64
N ALA A 41 2.27 -14.61 -14.82
CA ALA A 41 3.29 -14.41 -15.86
C ALA A 41 4.44 -13.53 -15.35
N MET A 42 4.15 -12.67 -14.37
CA MET A 42 5.10 -11.87 -13.62
C MET A 42 4.62 -11.82 -12.16
N THR A 43 5.50 -12.13 -11.22
CA THR A 43 5.21 -11.99 -9.78
C THR A 43 5.75 -10.66 -9.29
N SER A 44 5.01 -9.98 -8.44
CA SER A 44 5.44 -8.71 -7.85
C SER A 44 5.03 -8.74 -6.40
N THR A 45 6.02 -8.58 -5.52
CA THR A 45 5.80 -8.52 -4.08
C THR A 45 6.05 -7.10 -3.60
N VAL A 46 5.62 -6.82 -2.37
CA VAL A 46 5.88 -5.53 -1.72
C VAL A 46 7.39 -5.26 -1.57
N GLN A 47 8.21 -6.32 -1.55
CA GLN A 47 9.66 -6.25 -1.38
C GLN A 47 10.43 -6.16 -2.71
N ASP A 48 9.77 -6.14 -3.87
CA ASP A 48 10.46 -6.10 -5.17
C ASP A 48 11.03 -4.69 -5.45
N PRO A 49 12.38 -4.52 -5.46
CA PRO A 49 13.07 -3.22 -5.50
C PRO A 49 13.04 -2.52 -6.87
N GLY A 50 12.13 -2.91 -7.77
CA GLY A 50 11.81 -2.09 -8.94
C GLY A 50 12.56 -2.51 -10.19
N HIS A 51 12.36 -3.76 -10.62
CA HIS A 51 12.36 -4.01 -12.06
C HIS A 51 11.07 -3.44 -12.66
N ARG A 52 11.16 -2.83 -13.86
CA ARG A 52 10.01 -2.23 -14.58
C ARG A 52 9.05 -3.30 -15.12
N LEU A 53 8.68 -4.25 -14.27
CA LEU A 53 7.68 -5.26 -14.53
C LEU A 53 6.33 -4.76 -14.03
N PRO A 54 5.25 -4.96 -14.80
CA PRO A 54 3.91 -4.63 -14.33
C PRO A 54 3.56 -5.43 -13.06
N LYS A 55 3.17 -4.70 -12.02
CA LYS A 55 2.82 -5.24 -10.70
C LYS A 55 1.30 -5.39 -10.59
N PHE A 56 0.72 -6.43 -11.21
CA PHE A 56 -0.73 -6.55 -11.43
C PHE A 56 -1.59 -6.73 -10.17
N SER A 57 -1.07 -7.42 -9.14
CA SER A 57 -1.79 -7.68 -7.89
C SER A 57 -1.59 -6.61 -6.80
N LEU A 58 -0.73 -5.63 -7.05
CA LEU A 58 -0.40 -4.62 -6.05
C LEU A 58 -1.36 -3.43 -6.11
N VAL A 59 -1.94 -3.11 -4.96
CA VAL A 59 -2.74 -1.91 -4.75
C VAL A 59 -1.88 -0.86 -4.08
N HIS A 60 -1.70 0.29 -4.74
CA HIS A 60 -1.06 1.46 -4.13
C HIS A 60 -2.14 2.39 -3.57
N TRP A 61 -2.14 2.58 -2.26
CA TRP A 61 -3.14 3.37 -1.55
C TRP A 61 -2.48 4.45 -0.70
N GLY A 62 -2.88 5.69 -0.94
CA GLY A 62 -2.52 6.83 -0.09
C GLY A 62 -3.32 6.89 1.19
N VAL A 63 -2.64 7.00 2.33
CA VAL A 63 -3.25 7.05 3.65
C VAL A 63 -2.82 8.31 4.38
N CYS A 64 -3.80 9.08 4.85
CA CYS A 64 -3.56 10.22 5.73
C CYS A 64 -3.58 9.76 7.19
N VAL A 65 -2.55 10.13 7.95
CA VAL A 65 -2.40 9.82 9.37
C VAL A 65 -1.96 11.05 10.16
N PRO A 66 -2.09 11.05 11.49
CA PRO A 66 -1.49 12.09 12.32
C PRO A 66 0.01 12.24 12.07
N ALA A 67 0.55 13.46 12.10
CA ALA A 67 1.97 13.71 11.80
C ALA A 67 2.96 12.95 12.69
N VAL A 68 2.55 12.59 13.91
CA VAL A 68 3.36 11.83 14.87
C VAL A 68 3.55 10.35 14.47
N CYS A 69 2.74 9.83 13.55
CA CYS A 69 2.84 8.44 13.14
C CYS A 69 4.08 8.20 12.26
N SER A 70 4.82 7.15 12.59
CA SER A 70 5.89 6.61 11.77
C SER A 70 5.33 5.75 10.63
N PRO A 71 6.10 5.51 9.55
CA PRO A 71 5.70 4.57 8.50
C PRO A 71 5.38 3.17 9.04
N GLY A 72 6.09 2.75 10.10
CA GLY A 72 5.83 1.48 10.80
C GLY A 72 4.48 1.45 11.50
N ASP A 73 4.05 2.55 12.12
CA ASP A 73 2.70 2.65 12.72
C ASP A 73 1.61 2.52 11.66
N VAL A 74 1.81 3.16 10.50
CA VAL A 74 0.88 3.06 9.36
C VAL A 74 0.81 1.62 8.85
N GLN A 75 1.96 0.97 8.66
CA GLN A 75 2.02 -0.42 8.21
C GLN A 75 1.31 -1.34 9.21
N GLN A 76 1.59 -1.21 10.50
CA GLN A 76 0.97 -2.04 11.53
C GLN A 76 -0.55 -1.84 11.58
N ALA A 77 -1.02 -0.59 11.52
CA ALA A 77 -2.44 -0.28 11.54
C ALA A 77 -3.16 -0.88 10.32
N LEU A 78 -2.59 -0.73 9.12
CA LEU A 78 -3.17 -1.30 7.89
C LEU A 78 -3.14 -2.83 7.89
N THR A 79 -2.02 -3.46 8.30
CA THR A 79 -1.95 -4.92 8.44
C THR A 79 -3.02 -5.42 9.40
N HIS A 80 -3.24 -4.72 10.52
CA HIS A 80 -4.27 -5.09 11.48
C HIS A 80 -5.67 -4.98 10.87
N VAL A 81 -6.03 -3.84 10.28
CA VAL A 81 -7.37 -3.59 9.72
C VAL A 81 -7.68 -4.52 8.56
N LEU A 82 -6.73 -4.74 7.65
CA LEU A 82 -6.91 -5.65 6.51
C LEU A 82 -6.94 -7.12 6.95
N GLY A 83 -6.17 -7.48 7.99
CA GLY A 83 -6.17 -8.82 8.57
C GLY A 83 -7.48 -9.22 9.26
N LEU A 84 -8.40 -8.27 9.51
CA LEU A 84 -9.75 -8.58 9.99
C LEU A 84 -10.63 -9.24 8.93
N ARG A 85 -10.23 -9.17 7.65
CA ARG A 85 -10.92 -9.84 6.53
C ARG A 85 -10.32 -11.22 6.33
N SER A 86 -11.04 -12.25 6.77
CA SER A 86 -10.62 -13.65 6.59
C SER A 86 -10.62 -14.12 5.13
N GLU A 87 -11.30 -13.37 4.26
CA GLU A 87 -11.56 -13.74 2.87
C GLU A 87 -10.41 -13.39 1.93
N VAL A 88 -9.41 -12.61 2.37
CA VAL A 88 -8.28 -12.19 1.54
C VAL A 88 -7.02 -12.17 2.39
N THR A 89 -5.95 -12.79 1.89
CA THR A 89 -4.63 -12.68 2.51
C THR A 89 -3.95 -11.42 1.98
N THR A 90 -3.48 -10.56 2.87
CA THR A 90 -2.87 -9.28 2.49
C THR A 90 -1.47 -9.14 3.06
N THR A 91 -0.52 -8.70 2.24
CA THR A 91 0.79 -8.22 2.71
C THR A 91 0.86 -6.72 2.50
N VAL A 92 1.20 -5.98 3.55
CA VAL A 92 1.29 -4.51 3.50
C VAL A 92 2.72 -4.07 3.65
N GLY A 93 3.13 -3.07 2.87
CA GLY A 93 4.35 -2.32 3.12
C GLY A 93 4.13 -0.84 2.90
N VAL A 94 4.87 -0.05 3.66
CA VAL A 94 4.84 1.41 3.60
C VAL A 94 6.27 1.87 3.36
N ASP A 95 6.48 2.58 2.26
CA ASP A 95 7.79 3.12 1.93
C ASP A 95 8.03 4.41 2.75
N PRO A 96 9.05 4.45 3.62
CA PRO A 96 9.37 5.64 4.41
C PRO A 96 9.62 6.89 3.57
N ASP A 97 10.18 6.72 2.36
CA ASP A 97 10.52 7.83 1.46
C ASP A 97 9.27 8.41 0.78
N LEU A 98 8.14 7.69 0.85
CA LEU A 98 6.84 8.10 0.31
C LEU A 98 5.85 8.50 1.42
N CYS A 99 6.37 8.93 2.57
CA CYS A 99 5.62 9.39 3.73
C CYS A 99 5.92 10.87 4.06
N HIS A 100 5.13 11.79 3.52
CA HIS A 100 5.39 13.24 3.52
C HIS A 100 4.49 14.02 4.49
N HIS A 101 5.01 15.14 4.99
CA HIS A 101 4.24 16.13 5.75
C HIS A 101 4.75 17.55 5.48
N THR A 102 4.00 18.57 5.89
CA THR A 102 4.27 20.00 5.56
C THR A 102 5.64 20.51 6.04
N ALA A 103 6.30 19.83 6.97
CA ALA A 103 7.62 20.23 7.45
C ALA A 103 8.78 19.61 6.67
N ASP A 104 8.52 18.75 5.68
CA ASP A 104 9.56 18.33 4.74
C ASP A 104 9.85 19.51 3.81
N PRO A 105 11.04 20.16 3.91
CA PRO A 105 11.39 21.23 3.00
C PRO A 105 11.48 20.61 1.62
N LEU A 106 10.58 21.03 0.73
CA LEU A 106 10.76 20.83 -0.69
C LEU A 106 12.16 21.35 -1.06
N THR A 107 12.96 20.47 -1.66
CA THR A 107 13.81 20.86 -2.79
C THR A 107 13.08 21.83 -3.70
#